data_AF-A0A257A3U8-F1
#
_entry.id   AF-A0A257A3U8-F1
#
_cell.length_a   1.000
_cell.length_b   1.000
_cell.length_c   1.000
_cell.angle_alpha   90.00
_cell.angle_beta   90.00
_cell.angle_gamma   90.00
#
_symmetry.space_group_name_H-M   'P 1'
#
loop_
_entity.id
_entity.type
_entity.pdbx_description
1 polymer ?
#
loop_
_entity_poly.entity_id
_entity_poly.type
_entity_poly.pdbx_seq_one_letter_code
_entity_poly.pdbx_strand_id
1 'polypeptide(L)'
;MRTLHFYALLLYFVSLIFAGILFLSPIAIFISIPLLWVILLGEMLHFSPHKFSRKFEEKRYVEGNKVTFEYEIEGNGYYSIEDAINKVSGYCKKKCNVKKSVTLEKFGKVSFKMAVVYSEDLLGLKYNLKKFPDKGELRIYPRIEYIKKLKIKPRKTRNILGDYPSRMKGSGMEFTDIRDYQVGDEMRWINWKATARRNKLMVNEFESERTGDTVILLDIRRFLKGSGEYEKLLNASVRAAATLATYLSRTRSRVGFVVLGDTVDWIYPTYGKRAMYIILDRLLQLRSERISRLTFDYGKYIVSRFFPPNSFVILISPLLSWDIDDAIIELLAKGYDILVISPTLIGEKDDIASKILRTEREVRLRRLRMYSRVVDWNIEYSLTSILKVMK
;
A
#
# COMPACT_ATOMS: atom_id res chain seq x y z
N MET A 1 -22.74 26.43 20.48
CA MET A 1 -21.78 27.48 20.89
C MET A 1 -22.09 28.75 20.09
N ARG A 2 -21.82 29.94 20.63
CA ARG A 2 -22.05 31.23 19.94
C ARG A 2 -20.77 31.63 19.18
N THR A 3 -20.91 32.18 17.98
CA THR A 3 -19.78 32.64 17.17
C THR A 3 -19.33 34.04 17.57
N LEU A 4 -18.14 34.45 17.11
CA LEU A 4 -17.65 35.82 17.25
C LEU A 4 -18.63 36.84 16.64
N HIS A 5 -19.27 36.47 15.53
CA HIS A 5 -20.27 37.29 14.84
C HIS A 5 -21.48 37.60 15.74
N PHE A 6 -21.94 36.64 16.55
CA PHE A 6 -23.01 36.89 17.52
C PHE A 6 -22.63 37.96 18.54
N TYR A 7 -21.43 37.89 19.13
CA TYR A 7 -21.00 38.86 20.12
C TYR A 7 -20.74 40.25 19.51
N ALA A 8 -20.23 40.30 18.27
CA ALA A 8 -20.07 41.56 17.54
C ALA A 8 -21.41 42.23 17.24
N LEU A 9 -22.41 41.47 16.77
CA LEU A 9 -23.76 41.97 16.54
C LEU A 9 -24.45 42.41 17.83
N LEU A 10 -24.24 41.68 18.94
CA LEU A 10 -24.76 42.05 20.25
C LEU A 10 -24.11 43.34 20.77
N LEU A 11 -22.79 43.49 20.63
CA LEU A 11 -22.07 44.71 21.01
C LEU A 11 -22.52 45.90 20.15
N TYR A 12 -22.67 45.71 18.84
CA TYR A 12 -23.18 46.73 17.93
C TYR A 12 -24.59 47.17 18.34
N PHE A 13 -25.48 46.21 18.62
CA PHE A 13 -26.83 46.47 19.13
C PHE A 13 -26.82 47.28 20.43
N VAL A 14 -26.03 46.87 21.42
CA VAL A 14 -25.90 47.58 22.71
C VAL A 14 -25.33 48.99 22.52
N SER A 15 -24.34 49.15 21.64
CA SER A 15 -23.75 50.46 21.34
C SER A 15 -24.73 51.43 20.68
N LEU A 16 -25.61 50.94 19.79
CA LEU A 16 -26.65 51.74 19.14
C LEU A 16 -27.71 52.22 20.14
N ILE A 17 -28.12 51.36 21.07
CA ILE A 17 -29.05 51.73 22.14
C ILE A 17 -28.41 52.79 23.05
N PHE A 18 -27.16 52.57 23.47
CA PHE A 18 -26.45 53.51 24.34
C PHE A 18 -26.28 54.88 23.68
N ALA A 19 -25.88 54.92 22.41
CA ALA A 19 -25.79 56.16 21.64
C ALA A 19 -27.17 56.84 21.45
N GLY A 20 -28.23 56.07 21.18
CA GLY A 20 -29.58 56.60 21.04
C GLY A 20 -30.09 57.29 22.30
N ILE A 21 -29.82 56.70 23.46
CA ILE A 21 -30.15 57.28 24.78
C ILE A 21 -29.29 58.52 25.05
N LEU A 22 -27.98 58.46 24.79
CA LEU A 22 -27.05 59.56 25.07
C LEU A 22 -27.35 60.82 24.23
N PHE A 23 -27.70 60.64 22.96
CA PHE A 23 -27.95 61.74 22.03
C PHE A 23 -29.44 62.09 21.85
N LEU A 24 -30.34 61.51 22.67
CA LEU A 24 -31.81 61.63 22.53
C LEU A 24 -32.29 61.43 21.08
N SER A 25 -31.65 60.51 20.36
CA SER A 25 -31.96 60.23 18.95
C SER A 25 -32.93 59.05 18.87
N PRO A 26 -34.23 59.28 18.60
CA PRO A 26 -35.19 58.19 18.44
C PRO A 26 -34.83 57.29 17.25
N ILE A 27 -34.16 57.83 16.23
CA ILE A 27 -33.77 57.10 15.01
C ILE A 27 -32.83 55.94 15.34
N ALA A 28 -31.84 56.14 16.22
CA ALA A 28 -30.90 55.09 16.60
C ALA A 28 -31.58 53.93 17.36
N ILE A 29 -32.60 54.24 18.17
CA ILE A 29 -33.41 53.25 18.87
C ILE A 29 -34.26 52.44 17.87
N PHE A 30 -34.91 53.10 16.91
CA PHE A 30 -35.70 52.43 15.87
C PHE A 30 -34.85 51.49 14.99
N ILE A 31 -33.62 51.86 14.65
CA ILE A 31 -32.70 51.01 13.87
C ILE A 31 -32.26 49.76 14.67
N SER A 32 -32.25 49.83 15.99
CA SER A 32 -31.88 48.69 16.83
C SER A 32 -32.95 47.58 16.86
N ILE A 33 -34.24 47.92 16.70
CA ILE A 33 -35.35 46.97 16.82
C ILE A 33 -35.28 45.84 15.76
N PRO A 34 -35.06 46.12 14.45
CA PRO A 34 -34.84 45.06 13.46
C PRO A 34 -33.64 44.18 13.78
N LEU A 35 -32.57 44.74 14.34
CA LEU A 35 -31.36 44.01 14.69
C LEU A 35 -31.62 43.02 15.85
N LEU A 36 -32.39 43.42 16.85
CA LEU A 36 -32.88 42.53 17.92
C LEU A 36 -33.71 41.39 17.33
N TRP A 37 -34.62 41.70 16.39
CA TRP A 37 -35.42 40.69 15.71
C TRP A 37 -34.58 39.68 14.94
N VAL A 38 -33.52 40.12 14.25
CA VAL A 38 -32.57 39.25 13.55
C VAL A 38 -31.86 38.31 14.54
N ILE A 39 -31.43 38.81 15.69
CA ILE A 39 -30.80 38.01 16.75
C ILE A 39 -31.80 36.98 17.32
N LEU A 40 -33.03 37.39 17.63
CA LEU A 40 -34.09 36.54 18.17
C LEU A 40 -34.57 35.47 17.18
N LEU A 41 -34.75 35.82 15.89
CA LEU A 41 -35.06 34.89 14.82
C LEU A 41 -33.97 33.83 14.64
N GLY A 42 -32.70 34.24 14.77
CA GLY A 42 -31.56 33.32 14.80
C GLY A 42 -31.61 32.31 15.96
N GLU A 43 -32.20 32.68 17.11
CA GLU A 43 -32.36 31.77 18.25
C GLU A 43 -33.55 30.80 18.11
N MET A 44 -34.67 31.22 17.49
CA MET A 44 -35.83 30.32 17.29
C MET A 44 -35.59 29.25 16.23
N LEU A 45 -34.79 29.54 15.21
CA LEU A 45 -34.44 28.59 14.14
C LEU A 45 -33.29 27.66 14.55
N HIS A 46 -33.38 27.12 15.77
CA HIS A 46 -32.32 26.33 16.37
C HIS A 46 -32.14 24.97 15.68
N PHE A 47 -30.94 24.74 15.13
CA PHE A 47 -30.58 23.48 14.46
C PHE A 47 -29.87 22.49 15.39
N SER A 48 -30.19 21.21 15.20
CA SER A 48 -29.38 20.09 15.68
C SER A 48 -29.44 18.97 14.65
N PRO A 49 -28.31 18.41 14.20
CA PRO A 49 -28.34 17.22 13.37
C PRO A 49 -28.79 16.05 14.25
N HIS A 50 -29.79 15.30 13.79
CA HIS A 50 -30.38 14.21 14.58
C HIS A 50 -29.73 12.87 14.26
N LYS A 51 -29.42 12.64 12.98
CA LYS A 51 -28.87 11.39 12.49
C LYS A 51 -27.86 11.63 11.38
N PHE A 52 -26.82 10.81 11.38
CA PHE A 52 -25.80 10.76 10.34
C PHE A 52 -25.52 9.30 10.02
N SER A 53 -25.46 8.96 8.74
CA SER A 53 -24.96 7.67 8.26
C SER A 53 -24.13 7.88 7.02
N ARG A 54 -23.02 7.18 6.92
CA ARG A 54 -22.21 7.10 5.71
C ARG A 54 -22.31 5.71 5.12
N LYS A 55 -22.47 5.64 3.80
CA LYS A 55 -22.37 4.40 3.03
C LYS A 55 -21.31 4.57 1.96
N PHE A 56 -20.51 3.54 1.77
CA PHE A 56 -19.59 3.42 0.64
C PHE A 56 -19.54 1.95 0.24
N GLU A 57 -19.12 1.69 -0.99
CA GLU A 57 -19.08 0.32 -1.49
C GLU A 57 -17.90 -0.42 -0.84
N GLU A 58 -18.14 -1.53 -0.16
CA GLU A 58 -17.08 -2.32 0.49
C GLU A 58 -16.32 -3.18 -0.54
N LYS A 59 -15.56 -2.52 -1.41
CA LYS A 59 -14.67 -3.14 -2.38
C LYS A 59 -13.21 -2.95 -2.00
N ARG A 60 -12.34 -3.80 -2.55
CA ARG A 60 -10.90 -3.58 -2.54
C ARG A 60 -10.57 -2.44 -3.50
N TYR A 61 -10.25 -1.27 -2.97
CA TYR A 61 -9.83 -0.13 -3.77
C TYR A 61 -8.33 -0.19 -4.05
N VAL A 62 -7.92 0.26 -5.23
CA VAL A 62 -6.51 0.48 -5.56
C VAL A 62 -6.26 1.98 -5.61
N GLU A 63 -5.05 2.39 -5.33
CA GLU A 63 -4.56 3.74 -5.55
C GLU A 63 -4.92 4.24 -6.96
N GLY A 64 -5.52 5.42 -7.04
CA GLY A 64 -6.07 6.03 -8.25
C GLY A 64 -7.54 5.71 -8.53
N ASN A 65 -8.16 4.75 -7.84
CA ASN A 65 -9.60 4.54 -7.94
C ASN A 65 -10.38 5.75 -7.38
N LYS A 66 -11.57 5.97 -7.93
CA LYS A 66 -12.57 6.89 -7.36
C LYS A 66 -13.50 6.11 -6.45
N VAL A 67 -13.76 6.65 -5.26
CA VAL A 67 -14.75 6.13 -4.30
C VAL A 67 -15.85 7.15 -4.14
N THR A 68 -17.09 6.71 -4.26
CA THR A 68 -18.26 7.53 -3.98
C THR A 68 -18.75 7.22 -2.57
N PHE A 69 -18.78 8.26 -1.74
CA PHE A 69 -19.38 8.24 -0.42
C PHE A 69 -20.78 8.82 -0.50
N GLU A 70 -21.75 8.10 0.06
CA GLU A 70 -23.12 8.58 0.23
C GLU A 70 -23.33 8.94 1.70
N TYR A 71 -23.64 10.20 1.95
CA TYR A 71 -23.91 10.75 3.28
C TYR A 71 -25.41 10.97 3.42
N GLU A 72 -26.01 10.28 4.39
CA GLU A 72 -27.39 10.45 4.78
C GLU A 72 -27.44 11.28 6.05
N ILE A 73 -27.97 12.49 5.94
CA ILE A 73 -28.01 13.50 7.01
C ILE A 73 -29.47 13.85 7.27
N GLU A 74 -29.90 13.79 8.52
CA GLU A 74 -31.24 14.22 8.93
C GLU A 74 -31.14 15.46 9.84
N GLY A 75 -31.63 16.60 9.34
CA GLY A 75 -31.59 17.92 9.97
C GLY A 75 -32.09 19.07 9.08
N ASN A 76 -32.30 20.26 9.66
CA ASN A 76 -32.63 21.53 8.97
C ASN A 76 -31.57 22.66 9.12
N GLY A 77 -30.49 22.69 8.33
CA GLY A 77 -29.44 23.71 8.49
C GLY A 77 -28.22 23.49 7.60
N TYR A 78 -27.26 24.42 7.66
CA TYR A 78 -25.96 24.21 7.04
C TYR A 78 -25.21 23.11 7.78
N TYR A 79 -24.54 22.23 7.05
CA TYR A 79 -23.65 21.23 7.59
C TYR A 79 -22.26 21.33 6.96
N SER A 80 -21.23 20.99 7.73
CA SER A 80 -19.89 20.70 7.23
C SER A 80 -19.41 19.40 7.87
N ILE A 81 -19.01 18.44 7.04
CA ILE A 81 -18.47 17.14 7.43
C ILE A 81 -16.99 17.16 7.06
N GLU A 82 -16.15 17.02 8.07
CA GLU A 82 -14.71 16.89 7.92
C GLU A 82 -14.27 15.51 8.40
N ASP A 83 -13.87 14.67 7.45
CA ASP A 83 -13.35 13.34 7.67
C ASP A 83 -11.91 13.23 7.15
N ALA A 84 -11.22 12.13 7.44
CA ALA A 84 -9.83 11.89 7.04
C ALA A 84 -9.55 12.00 5.51
N ILE A 85 -10.58 11.90 4.66
CA ILE A 85 -10.46 11.92 3.19
C ILE A 85 -11.32 13.03 2.56
N ASN A 86 -12.35 13.52 3.26
CA ASN A 86 -13.41 14.32 2.65
C ASN A 86 -13.71 15.56 3.48
N LYS A 87 -13.97 16.66 2.77
CA LYS A 87 -14.63 17.85 3.30
C LYS A 87 -15.88 18.11 2.46
N VAL A 88 -17.06 18.00 3.06
CA VAL A 88 -18.35 18.17 2.38
C VAL A 88 -19.20 19.15 3.17
N SER A 89 -19.65 20.21 2.51
CA SER A 89 -20.52 21.21 3.12
C SER A 89 -21.73 21.50 2.25
N GLY A 90 -22.85 21.86 2.87
CA GLY A 90 -24.07 22.23 2.16
C GLY A 90 -25.21 22.58 3.12
N TYR A 91 -26.36 22.93 2.57
CA TYR A 91 -27.59 23.13 3.34
C TYR A 91 -28.48 21.90 3.25
N CYS A 92 -29.07 21.48 4.37
CA CYS A 92 -30.00 20.36 4.40
C CYS A 92 -31.37 20.74 4.99
N LYS A 93 -32.45 20.24 4.40
CA LYS A 93 -33.81 20.38 4.91
C LYS A 93 -34.45 19.00 5.13
N LYS A 94 -34.75 18.66 6.38
CA LYS A 94 -35.26 17.40 6.93
C LYS A 94 -34.35 16.22 6.71
N LYS A 95 -34.10 15.84 5.45
CA LYS A 95 -33.32 14.66 5.08
C LYS A 95 -32.62 14.92 3.76
N CYS A 96 -31.30 14.72 3.74
CA CYS A 96 -30.49 14.93 2.55
C CYS A 96 -29.60 13.72 2.31
N ASN A 97 -29.51 13.35 1.04
CA ASN A 97 -28.55 12.38 0.57
C ASN A 97 -27.54 13.12 -0.31
N VAL A 98 -26.28 13.09 0.11
CA VAL A 98 -25.20 13.84 -0.53
C VAL A 98 -24.17 12.82 -1.00
N LYS A 99 -23.90 12.83 -2.30
CA LYS A 99 -22.88 11.95 -2.89
C LYS A 99 -21.62 12.75 -3.17
N LYS A 100 -20.48 12.28 -2.68
CA LYS A 100 -19.17 12.86 -2.97
C LYS A 100 -18.24 11.77 -3.47
N SER A 101 -17.73 11.95 -4.68
CA SER A 101 -16.69 11.09 -5.23
C SER A 101 -15.31 11.70 -4.98
N VAL A 102 -14.38 10.90 -4.46
CA VAL A 102 -12.99 11.29 -4.22
C VAL A 102 -12.03 10.27 -4.80
N THR A 103 -10.95 10.77 -5.39
CA THR A 103 -9.85 9.96 -5.92
C THR A 103 -8.90 9.59 -4.78
N LEU A 104 -8.59 8.29 -4.67
CA LEU A 104 -7.70 7.78 -3.64
C LEU A 104 -6.24 7.91 -4.08
N GLU A 105 -5.60 9.03 -3.75
CA GLU A 105 -4.23 9.32 -4.22
C GLU A 105 -3.14 8.54 -3.48
N LYS A 106 -3.39 8.15 -2.23
CA LYS A 106 -2.44 7.40 -1.39
C LYS A 106 -3.03 6.06 -0.99
N PHE A 107 -2.22 5.01 -1.08
CA PHE A 107 -2.58 3.70 -0.55
C PHE A 107 -2.40 3.64 0.97
N GLY A 108 -3.04 2.66 1.61
CA GLY A 108 -3.00 2.45 3.05
C GLY A 108 -4.36 2.12 3.64
N LYS A 109 -4.41 2.10 4.97
CA LYS A 109 -5.64 1.92 5.74
C LYS A 109 -6.13 3.26 6.25
N VAL A 110 -7.36 3.61 5.92
CA VAL A 110 -8.04 4.80 6.47
C VAL A 110 -9.18 4.33 7.35
N SER A 111 -9.02 4.53 8.67
CA SER A 111 -10.06 4.20 9.64
C SER A 111 -10.88 5.43 9.97
N PHE A 112 -12.20 5.29 9.90
CA PHE A 112 -13.15 6.25 10.41
C PHE A 112 -13.66 5.76 11.77
N LYS A 113 -13.65 6.65 12.77
CA LYS A 113 -14.12 6.35 14.14
C LYS A 113 -15.38 7.13 14.50
N MET A 114 -15.41 8.38 14.09
CA MET A 114 -16.49 9.32 14.33
C MET A 114 -16.59 10.26 13.13
N ALA A 115 -17.80 10.67 12.81
CA ALA A 115 -18.06 11.78 11.90
C ALA A 115 -18.36 13.02 12.74
N VAL A 116 -17.69 14.12 12.42
CA VAL A 116 -17.97 15.41 13.05
C VAL A 116 -18.87 16.20 12.11
N VAL A 117 -20.11 16.42 12.53
CA VAL A 117 -21.06 17.25 11.79
C VAL A 117 -21.08 18.61 12.47
N TYR A 118 -20.49 19.58 11.78
CA TYR A 118 -20.63 20.98 12.10
C TYR A 118 -21.91 21.50 11.50
N SER A 119 -22.52 22.46 12.16
CA SER A 119 -23.70 23.10 11.64
C SER A 119 -23.89 24.48 12.17
N GLU A 120 -24.48 25.33 11.33
CA GLU A 120 -24.63 26.75 11.58
C GLU A 120 -26.07 27.14 11.29
N ASP A 121 -26.58 28.11 12.05
CA ASP A 121 -27.83 28.77 11.71
C ASP A 121 -27.67 29.62 10.43
N LEU A 122 -28.79 30.12 9.89
CA LEU A 122 -28.80 30.88 8.64
C LEU A 122 -27.93 32.15 8.70
N LEU A 123 -27.67 32.67 9.89
CA LEU A 123 -26.96 33.92 10.14
C LEU A 123 -25.52 33.69 10.65
N GLY A 124 -25.08 32.43 10.78
CA GLY A 124 -23.79 32.07 11.36
C GLY A 124 -23.57 32.52 12.81
N LEU A 125 -24.64 32.76 13.58
CA LEU A 125 -24.58 33.30 14.94
C LEU A 125 -24.31 32.22 15.98
N LYS A 126 -24.85 31.03 15.74
CA LYS A 126 -24.60 29.85 16.54
C LYS A 126 -24.13 28.73 15.64
N TYR A 127 -23.17 27.98 16.16
CA TYR A 127 -22.78 26.71 15.59
C TYR A 127 -23.02 25.59 16.59
N ASN A 128 -23.34 24.42 16.06
CA ASN A 128 -23.46 23.19 16.79
C ASN A 128 -22.52 22.15 16.18
N LEU A 129 -21.73 21.52 17.03
CA LEU A 129 -20.80 20.47 16.66
C LEU A 129 -21.28 19.20 17.34
N LYS A 130 -21.74 18.23 16.54
CA LYS A 130 -22.17 16.93 17.04
C LYS A 130 -21.31 15.84 16.44
N LYS A 131 -20.79 14.97 17.32
CA LYS A 131 -20.01 13.80 16.93
C LYS A 131 -20.94 12.60 16.84
N PHE A 132 -20.91 11.91 15.70
CA PHE A 132 -21.64 10.67 15.49
C PHE A 132 -20.67 9.50 15.46
N PRO A 133 -20.94 8.39 16.16
CA PRO A 133 -20.14 7.18 16.02
C PRO A 133 -20.36 6.62 14.62
N ASP A 134 -19.28 6.57 13.83
CA ASP A 134 -19.32 6.03 12.48
C ASP A 134 -18.02 5.26 12.23
N LYS A 135 -18.10 3.96 12.48
CA LYS A 135 -16.96 3.04 12.39
C LYS A 135 -16.92 2.46 10.98
N GLY A 136 -15.86 2.78 10.25
CA GLY A 136 -15.58 2.18 8.94
C GLY A 136 -14.09 2.07 8.71
N GLU A 137 -13.66 1.14 7.85
CA GLU A 137 -12.28 1.01 7.43
C GLU A 137 -12.23 0.96 5.91
N LEU A 138 -11.49 1.88 5.30
CA LEU A 138 -11.19 1.86 3.88
C LEU A 138 -9.79 1.29 3.68
N ARG A 139 -9.69 0.20 2.93
CA ARG A 139 -8.42 -0.43 2.54
C ARG A 139 -8.10 -0.08 1.10
N ILE A 140 -7.01 0.65 0.91
CA ILE A 140 -6.56 1.15 -0.39
C ILE A 140 -5.24 0.45 -0.72
N TYR A 141 -5.24 -0.45 -1.68
CA TYR A 141 -4.07 -1.22 -2.09
C TYR A 141 -3.14 -0.39 -2.99
N PRO A 142 -1.81 -0.60 -2.92
CA PRO A 142 -0.86 0.09 -3.77
C PRO A 142 -1.14 -0.19 -5.25
N ARG A 143 -0.86 0.77 -6.12
CA ARG A 143 -0.98 0.58 -7.57
C ARG A 143 -0.03 -0.53 -8.03
N ILE A 144 -0.58 -1.49 -8.77
CA ILE A 144 0.14 -2.64 -9.31
C ILE A 144 0.43 -2.39 -10.79
N GLU A 145 1.70 -2.51 -11.19
CA GLU A 145 2.06 -2.48 -12.61
C GLU A 145 1.91 -3.87 -13.25
N TYR A 146 1.55 -3.93 -14.53
CA TYR A 146 1.42 -5.19 -15.23
C TYR A 146 2.77 -5.65 -15.82
N ILE A 147 3.38 -6.66 -15.21
CA ILE A 147 4.55 -7.37 -15.76
C ILE A 147 4.06 -8.55 -16.62
N LYS A 148 4.35 -8.54 -17.93
CA LYS A 148 4.03 -9.65 -18.86
C LYS A 148 4.97 -10.84 -18.67
N LYS A 149 6.28 -10.59 -18.62
CA LYS A 149 7.32 -11.62 -18.45
C LYS A 149 8.56 -10.98 -17.81
N LEU A 150 9.06 -11.58 -16.75
CA LEU A 150 10.34 -11.24 -16.17
C LEU A 150 11.43 -12.03 -16.91
N LYS A 151 12.46 -11.35 -17.43
CA LYS A 151 13.60 -12.03 -18.09
C LYS A 151 14.53 -12.69 -17.08
N ILE A 152 14.54 -12.18 -15.86
CA ILE A 152 15.40 -12.65 -14.77
C ILE A 152 14.81 -13.94 -14.21
N LYS A 153 15.35 -15.09 -14.62
CA LYS A 153 14.98 -16.39 -14.05
C LYS A 153 15.87 -16.72 -12.85
N PRO A 154 15.38 -17.51 -11.87
CA PRO A 154 16.25 -18.16 -10.90
C PRO A 154 17.37 -18.93 -11.63
N ARG A 155 18.62 -18.78 -11.18
CA ARG A 155 19.79 -19.50 -11.71
C ARG A 155 19.69 -21.00 -11.50
N LYS A 156 18.96 -21.43 -10.48
CA LYS A 156 18.68 -22.84 -10.18
C LYS A 156 17.17 -23.04 -10.04
N THR A 157 16.61 -23.94 -10.84
CA THR A 157 15.28 -24.50 -10.61
C THR A 157 15.41 -25.61 -9.57
N ARG A 158 14.43 -25.73 -8.66
CA ARG A 158 14.49 -26.76 -7.63
C ARG A 158 13.96 -28.06 -8.23
N ASN A 159 14.86 -28.98 -8.56
CA ASN A 159 14.48 -30.39 -8.70
C ASN A 159 14.15 -30.89 -7.29
N ILE A 160 12.87 -31.00 -6.96
CA ILE A 160 12.45 -31.74 -5.77
C ILE A 160 12.65 -33.21 -6.11
N LEU A 161 13.91 -33.66 -6.08
CA LEU A 161 14.24 -35.06 -5.90
C LEU A 161 14.00 -35.34 -4.41
N GLY A 162 12.87 -35.94 -4.08
CA GLY A 162 12.70 -36.56 -2.78
C GLY A 162 13.46 -37.89 -2.76
N ASP A 163 14.07 -38.23 -1.63
CA ASP A 163 14.57 -39.59 -1.32
C ASP A 163 13.45 -40.65 -1.27
N TYR A 164 12.21 -40.23 -1.46
CA TYR A 164 11.10 -41.07 -1.88
C TYR A 164 10.68 -40.66 -3.28
N PRO A 165 10.51 -41.59 -4.24
CA PRO A 165 9.87 -41.28 -5.50
C PRO A 165 8.47 -40.76 -5.20
N SER A 166 8.29 -39.44 -5.27
CA SER A 166 6.99 -38.81 -5.27
C SER A 166 6.20 -39.41 -6.42
N ARG A 167 5.17 -40.20 -6.10
CA ARG A 167 4.20 -40.75 -7.07
C ARG A 167 3.43 -39.67 -7.84
N MET A 168 3.58 -38.40 -7.47
CA MET A 168 3.10 -37.27 -8.24
C MET A 168 4.17 -36.80 -9.23
N LYS A 169 4.20 -37.44 -10.41
CA LYS A 169 4.94 -36.98 -11.58
C LYS A 169 4.33 -35.70 -12.13
N GLY A 170 5.16 -34.71 -12.40
CA GLY A 170 4.75 -33.40 -12.88
C GLY A 170 4.21 -33.44 -14.31
N SER A 171 3.23 -32.58 -14.60
CA SER A 171 2.72 -32.29 -15.94
C SER A 171 3.67 -31.36 -16.73
N GLY A 172 4.97 -31.63 -16.69
CA GLY A 172 5.96 -30.91 -17.50
C GLY A 172 5.75 -31.16 -18.99
N MET A 173 6.06 -30.16 -19.84
CA MET A 173 5.99 -30.31 -21.30
C MET A 173 7.34 -30.76 -21.91
N GLU A 174 8.43 -30.74 -21.15
CA GLU A 174 9.77 -31.10 -21.66
C GLU A 174 10.16 -32.52 -21.25
N PHE A 175 10.54 -33.31 -22.27
CA PHE A 175 11.03 -34.67 -22.13
C PHE A 175 12.45 -34.65 -21.52
N THR A 176 12.68 -35.45 -20.48
CA THR A 176 13.97 -35.53 -19.80
C THR A 176 14.72 -36.80 -20.19
N ASP A 177 14.12 -37.97 -19.94
CA ASP A 177 14.77 -39.26 -20.16
C ASP A 177 13.72 -40.38 -20.37
N ILE A 178 14.19 -41.59 -20.67
CA ILE A 178 13.38 -42.80 -20.80
C ILE A 178 13.82 -43.80 -19.74
N ARG A 179 12.89 -44.17 -18.86
CA ARG A 179 13.15 -45.17 -17.82
C ARG A 179 12.28 -46.42 -17.97
N ASP A 180 12.65 -47.48 -17.27
CA ASP A 180 11.84 -48.69 -17.17
C ASP A 180 10.47 -48.39 -16.54
N TYR A 181 9.42 -49.04 -17.05
CA TYR A 181 8.07 -48.97 -16.49
C TYR A 181 8.04 -49.49 -15.05
N GLN A 182 7.33 -48.77 -14.19
CA GLN A 182 7.01 -49.21 -12.83
C GLN A 182 5.50 -49.34 -12.67
N VAL A 183 5.08 -50.31 -11.85
CA VAL A 183 3.67 -50.56 -11.57
C VAL A 183 3.03 -49.30 -10.97
N GLY A 184 2.04 -48.75 -11.67
CA GLY A 184 1.37 -47.49 -11.34
C GLY A 184 1.67 -46.33 -12.31
N ASP A 185 2.59 -46.51 -13.27
CA ASP A 185 2.79 -45.55 -14.35
C ASP A 185 1.60 -45.54 -15.33
N GLU A 186 1.14 -44.34 -15.72
CA GLU A 186 0.06 -44.16 -16.68
C GLU A 186 0.45 -44.69 -18.07
N MET A 187 -0.42 -45.48 -18.71
CA MET A 187 -0.15 -46.06 -20.03
C MET A 187 0.12 -45.01 -21.12
N ARG A 188 -0.45 -43.81 -21.02
CA ARG A 188 -0.23 -42.74 -22.01
C ARG A 188 1.22 -42.25 -22.08
N TRP A 189 2.02 -42.53 -21.06
CA TRP A 189 3.43 -42.14 -20.99
C TRP A 189 4.38 -43.24 -21.48
N ILE A 190 3.86 -44.41 -21.87
CA ILE A 190 4.67 -45.49 -22.43
C ILE A 190 5.27 -45.04 -23.77
N ASN A 191 6.60 -45.11 -23.86
CA ASN A 191 7.32 -44.88 -25.11
C ASN A 191 7.37 -46.18 -25.91
N TRP A 192 6.39 -46.38 -26.79
CA TRP A 192 6.29 -47.60 -27.61
C TRP A 192 7.52 -47.83 -28.51
N LYS A 193 8.15 -46.75 -29.00
CA LYS A 193 9.34 -46.83 -29.84
C LYS A 193 10.57 -47.33 -29.07
N ALA A 194 10.77 -46.85 -27.85
CA ALA A 194 11.85 -47.32 -26.98
C ALA A 194 11.57 -48.72 -26.44
N THR A 195 10.31 -49.02 -26.12
CA THR A 195 9.84 -50.34 -25.68
C THR A 195 10.13 -51.41 -26.73
N ALA A 196 9.82 -51.14 -28.01
CA ALA A 196 10.07 -52.06 -29.11
C ALA A 196 11.58 -52.33 -29.33
N ARG A 197 12.46 -51.36 -29.04
CA ARG A 197 13.91 -51.51 -29.21
C ARG A 197 14.58 -52.25 -28.05
N ARG A 198 14.09 -52.07 -26.82
CA ARG A 198 14.69 -52.67 -25.62
C ARG A 198 13.99 -53.94 -25.14
N ASN A 199 12.90 -54.33 -25.79
CA ASN A 199 12.05 -55.47 -25.43
C ASN A 199 11.61 -55.47 -23.95
N LYS A 200 11.45 -54.28 -23.38
CA LYS A 200 11.05 -54.01 -22.00
C LYS A 200 10.20 -52.74 -22.00
N LEU A 201 9.13 -52.69 -21.20
CA LEU A 201 8.25 -51.52 -21.13
C LEU A 201 9.03 -50.29 -20.66
N MET A 202 9.07 -49.27 -21.50
CA MET A 202 9.75 -48.00 -21.25
C MET A 202 8.74 -46.85 -21.13
N VAL A 203 8.97 -45.92 -20.22
CA VAL A 203 8.10 -44.76 -19.96
C VAL A 203 8.89 -43.48 -20.14
N ASN A 204 8.29 -42.48 -20.82
CA ASN A 204 8.85 -41.13 -20.90
C ASN A 204 8.82 -40.47 -19.52
N GLU A 205 9.96 -39.95 -19.10
CA GLU A 205 10.10 -39.12 -17.91
C GLU A 205 10.09 -37.64 -18.34
N PHE A 206 9.22 -36.86 -17.70
CA PHE A 206 9.07 -35.43 -17.96
C PHE A 206 9.61 -34.65 -16.77
N GLU A 207 10.32 -33.56 -17.05
CA GLU A 207 10.86 -32.71 -15.99
C GLU A 207 9.70 -32.05 -15.25
N SER A 208 9.63 -32.22 -13.94
CA SER A 208 8.73 -31.40 -13.14
C SER A 208 9.30 -29.98 -13.09
N GLU A 209 8.85 -29.10 -13.97
CA GLU A 209 9.11 -27.64 -13.89
C GLU A 209 8.44 -27.04 -12.63
N ARG A 210 9.01 -27.29 -11.46
CA ARG A 210 8.73 -26.53 -10.25
C ARG A 210 9.85 -25.51 -10.10
N THR A 211 9.51 -24.26 -10.38
CA THR A 211 10.38 -23.13 -10.07
C THR A 211 10.55 -23.05 -8.55
N GLY A 212 11.78 -22.86 -8.08
CA GLY A 212 12.12 -22.80 -6.66
C GLY A 212 11.32 -21.72 -5.92
N ASP A 213 11.36 -21.79 -4.58
CA ASP A 213 10.68 -20.79 -3.75
C ASP A 213 11.27 -19.42 -4.03
N THR A 214 10.41 -18.42 -4.24
CA THR A 214 10.82 -17.03 -4.40
C THR A 214 10.44 -16.25 -3.16
N VAL A 215 11.36 -15.46 -2.63
CA VAL A 215 11.16 -14.66 -1.42
C VAL A 215 11.31 -13.20 -1.80
N ILE A 216 10.28 -12.40 -1.57
CA ILE A 216 10.41 -10.94 -1.64
C ILE A 216 10.86 -10.47 -0.25
N LEU A 217 12.09 -9.96 -0.15
CA LEU A 217 12.63 -9.35 1.06
C LEU A 217 12.58 -7.84 0.89
N LEU A 218 11.71 -7.17 1.63
CA LEU A 218 11.52 -5.72 1.57
C LEU A 218 12.15 -5.07 2.81
N ASP A 219 13.16 -4.22 2.58
CA ASP A 219 13.84 -3.45 3.63
C ASP A 219 13.22 -2.06 3.76
N ILE A 220 12.61 -1.78 4.91
CA ILE A 220 12.00 -0.50 5.24
C ILE A 220 12.64 0.18 6.46
N ARG A 221 13.77 -0.33 6.98
CA ARG A 221 14.35 0.11 8.25
C ARG A 221 14.72 1.60 8.32
N ARG A 222 15.15 2.17 7.20
CA ARG A 222 15.69 3.53 7.13
C ARG A 222 14.70 4.56 6.57
N PHE A 223 13.41 4.22 6.50
CA PHE A 223 12.38 5.17 6.11
C PHE A 223 11.72 5.81 7.33
N LEU A 224 11.51 7.13 7.28
CA LEU A 224 10.75 7.86 8.28
C LEU A 224 9.49 8.44 7.62
N LYS A 225 8.31 8.19 8.18
CA LYS A 225 7.06 8.78 7.68
C LYS A 225 7.11 10.31 7.74
N GLY A 226 6.60 10.99 6.70
CA GLY A 226 6.54 12.46 6.65
C GLY A 226 7.83 13.16 6.22
N SER A 227 8.88 12.40 5.89
CA SER A 227 10.18 12.93 5.44
C SER A 227 10.24 13.28 3.93
N GLY A 228 9.07 13.40 3.28
CA GLY A 228 8.94 13.83 1.88
C GLY A 228 9.52 12.84 0.86
N GLU A 229 10.83 12.92 0.60
CA GLU A 229 11.54 12.09 -0.38
C GLU A 229 11.63 10.63 0.08
N TYR A 230 12.00 10.36 1.33
CA TYR A 230 12.06 8.97 1.80
C TYR A 230 10.67 8.31 1.88
N GLU A 231 9.59 9.08 2.08
CA GLU A 231 8.21 8.57 1.96
C GLU A 231 7.90 8.14 0.51
N LYS A 232 8.36 8.90 -0.50
CA LYS A 232 8.23 8.51 -1.91
C LYS A 232 9.00 7.23 -2.21
N LEU A 233 10.22 7.06 -1.70
CA LEU A 233 11.01 5.83 -1.85
C LEU A 233 10.35 4.62 -1.17
N LEU A 234 9.84 4.79 0.05
CA LEU A 234 9.08 3.75 0.75
C LEU A 234 7.87 3.33 -0.07
N ASN A 235 7.09 4.31 -0.53
CA ASN A 235 5.89 4.06 -1.33
C ASN A 235 6.22 3.34 -2.65
N ALA A 236 7.31 3.72 -3.32
CA ALA A 236 7.80 3.03 -4.51
C ALA A 236 8.24 1.58 -4.20
N SER A 237 8.95 1.37 -3.09
CA SER A 237 9.38 0.03 -2.63
C SER A 237 8.19 -0.89 -2.34
N VAL A 238 7.14 -0.35 -1.70
CA VAL A 238 5.89 -1.08 -1.42
C VAL A 238 5.14 -1.41 -2.71
N ARG A 239 5.02 -0.46 -3.65
CA ARG A 239 4.41 -0.70 -4.97
C ARG A 239 5.18 -1.75 -5.78
N ALA A 240 6.51 -1.73 -5.71
CA ALA A 240 7.37 -2.74 -6.33
C ALA A 240 7.12 -4.12 -5.72
N ALA A 241 7.10 -4.23 -4.39
CA ALA A 241 6.81 -5.48 -3.69
C ALA A 241 5.42 -6.02 -4.06
N ALA A 242 4.40 -5.17 -4.08
CA ALA A 242 3.04 -5.53 -4.50
C ALA A 242 3.02 -6.04 -5.95
N THR A 243 3.68 -5.30 -6.86
CA THR A 243 3.78 -5.64 -8.28
C THR A 243 4.45 -7.00 -8.49
N LEU A 244 5.56 -7.25 -7.81
CA LEU A 244 6.30 -8.50 -7.91
C LEU A 244 5.52 -9.66 -7.27
N ALA A 245 4.87 -9.44 -6.11
CA ALA A 245 4.03 -10.45 -5.47
C ALA A 245 2.87 -10.85 -6.38
N THR A 246 2.19 -9.88 -7.01
CA THR A 246 1.14 -10.15 -7.98
C THR A 246 1.67 -10.88 -9.22
N TYR A 247 2.82 -10.48 -9.77
CA TYR A 247 3.42 -11.17 -10.91
C TYR A 247 3.76 -12.64 -10.57
N LEU A 248 4.50 -12.85 -9.48
CA LEU A 248 4.93 -14.18 -9.04
C LEU A 248 3.75 -15.08 -8.62
N SER A 249 2.65 -14.50 -8.14
CA SER A 249 1.44 -15.28 -7.84
C SER A 249 0.78 -15.93 -9.07
N ARG A 250 1.13 -15.46 -10.28
CA ARG A 250 0.66 -16.03 -11.55
C ARG A 250 1.64 -17.05 -12.11
N THR A 251 2.85 -17.15 -11.55
CA THR A 251 3.84 -18.18 -11.93
C THR A 251 3.60 -19.46 -11.13
N ARG A 252 4.21 -20.57 -11.54
CA ARG A 252 4.15 -21.86 -10.81
C ARG A 252 5.11 -21.93 -9.61
N SER A 253 5.52 -20.78 -9.08
CA SER A 253 6.47 -20.67 -7.96
C SER A 253 5.74 -20.42 -6.65
N ARG A 254 6.29 -20.88 -5.52
CA ARG A 254 5.82 -20.40 -4.21
C ARG A 254 6.41 -19.03 -3.93
N VAL A 255 5.60 -18.15 -3.37
CA VAL A 255 6.02 -16.79 -3.02
C VAL A 255 5.96 -16.63 -1.52
N GLY A 256 7.12 -16.36 -0.95
CA GLY A 256 7.29 -15.91 0.41
C GLY A 256 7.51 -14.41 0.47
N PHE A 257 7.32 -13.85 1.66
CA PHE A 257 7.54 -12.43 1.89
C PHE A 257 8.20 -12.23 3.24
N VAL A 258 9.19 -11.35 3.29
CA VAL A 258 9.86 -10.91 4.51
C VAL A 258 9.90 -9.39 4.47
N VAL A 259 9.46 -8.76 5.55
CA VAL A 259 9.62 -7.32 5.76
C VAL A 259 10.55 -7.08 6.92
N LEU A 260 11.50 -6.19 6.70
CA LEU A 260 12.45 -5.76 7.72
C LEU A 260 12.22 -4.27 7.98
N GLY A 261 11.60 -3.94 9.11
CA GLY A 261 11.34 -2.57 9.53
C GLY A 261 11.67 -2.38 11.01
N ASP A 262 10.79 -1.73 11.75
CA ASP A 262 10.86 -1.68 13.23
C ASP A 262 10.76 -3.06 13.88
N THR A 263 10.03 -3.96 13.22
CA THR A 263 9.92 -5.37 13.54
C THR A 263 10.25 -6.19 12.30
N VAL A 264 10.46 -7.49 12.48
CA VAL A 264 10.62 -8.42 11.36
C VAL A 264 9.38 -9.28 11.26
N ASP A 265 8.71 -9.19 10.12
CA ASP A 265 7.51 -9.97 9.81
C ASP A 265 7.78 -10.83 8.58
N TRP A 266 7.25 -12.05 8.55
CA TRP A 266 7.38 -12.93 7.39
C TRP A 266 6.14 -13.76 7.12
N ILE A 267 6.05 -14.22 5.88
CA ILE A 267 5.03 -15.11 5.35
C ILE A 267 5.75 -16.27 4.66
N TYR A 268 5.39 -17.49 5.06
CA TYR A 268 5.93 -18.70 4.42
C TYR A 268 5.56 -18.79 2.94
N PRO A 269 6.42 -19.41 2.10
CA PRO A 269 6.13 -19.57 0.68
C PRO A 269 4.81 -20.30 0.45
N THR A 270 3.88 -19.64 -0.24
CA THR A 270 2.60 -20.22 -0.65
C THR A 270 2.35 -19.96 -2.13
N TYR A 271 1.44 -20.73 -2.73
CA TYR A 271 1.12 -20.64 -4.15
C TYR A 271 -0.03 -19.68 -4.45
N GLY A 272 -0.03 -19.19 -5.69
CA GLY A 272 -1.21 -18.63 -6.35
C GLY A 272 -1.73 -17.32 -5.74
N LYS A 273 -2.99 -17.02 -6.04
CA LYS A 273 -3.67 -15.78 -5.58
C LYS A 273 -3.71 -15.63 -4.05
N ARG A 274 -3.70 -16.74 -3.30
CA ARG A 274 -3.65 -16.68 -1.83
C ARG A 274 -2.38 -16.00 -1.34
N ALA A 275 -1.22 -16.33 -1.92
CA ALA A 275 0.04 -15.66 -1.59
C ALA A 275 -0.04 -14.16 -1.84
N MET A 276 -0.56 -13.78 -3.01
CA MET A 276 -0.76 -12.37 -3.37
C MET A 276 -1.60 -11.62 -2.33
N TYR A 277 -2.78 -12.13 -1.95
CA TYR A 277 -3.66 -11.43 -1.01
C TYR A 277 -3.03 -11.29 0.38
N ILE A 278 -2.40 -12.34 0.92
CA ILE A 278 -1.75 -12.27 2.23
C ILE A 278 -0.61 -11.24 2.22
N ILE A 279 0.19 -11.22 1.15
CA ILE A 279 1.30 -10.27 1.01
C ILE A 279 0.76 -8.84 0.87
N LEU A 280 -0.24 -8.60 0.03
CA LEU A 280 -0.86 -7.28 -0.13
C LEU A 280 -1.46 -6.76 1.19
N ASP A 281 -2.15 -7.62 1.96
CA ASP A 281 -2.71 -7.26 3.26
C ASP A 281 -1.62 -6.96 4.30
N ARG A 282 -0.45 -7.61 4.21
CA ARG A 282 0.71 -7.31 5.05
C ARG A 282 1.37 -5.98 4.65
N LEU A 283 1.48 -5.70 3.36
CA LEU A 283 1.98 -4.41 2.84
C LEU A 283 1.13 -3.22 3.32
N LEU A 284 -0.19 -3.40 3.45
CA LEU A 284 -1.10 -2.38 4.01
C LEU A 284 -0.91 -2.11 5.50
N GLN A 285 -0.25 -3.00 6.23
CA GLN A 285 -0.05 -2.89 7.67
C GLN A 285 1.32 -2.31 8.02
N LEU A 286 2.16 -2.06 7.03
CA LEU A 286 3.49 -1.52 7.26
C LEU A 286 3.41 -0.15 7.92
N ARG A 287 4.17 -0.01 9.01
CA ARG A 287 4.36 1.24 9.73
C ARG A 287 5.85 1.55 9.71
N SER A 288 6.17 2.78 9.34
CA SER A 288 7.54 3.32 9.37
C SER A 288 7.53 4.62 10.16
N GLU A 289 7.06 4.54 11.40
CA GLU A 289 6.90 5.71 12.27
C GLU A 289 8.25 6.21 12.81
N ARG A 290 9.26 5.35 12.85
CA ARG A 290 10.62 5.67 13.28
C ARG A 290 11.66 4.92 12.43
N ILE A 291 12.90 5.38 12.52
CA ILE A 291 14.04 4.67 11.94
C ILE A 291 14.34 3.46 12.83
N SER A 292 14.35 2.28 12.23
CA SER A 292 14.63 1.03 12.94
C SER A 292 16.09 0.94 13.39
N ARG A 293 16.29 0.32 14.56
CA ARG A 293 17.61 -0.01 15.11
C ARG A 293 18.07 -1.44 14.75
N LEU A 294 17.21 -2.22 14.11
CA LEU A 294 17.54 -3.60 13.74
C LEU A 294 18.62 -3.65 12.66
N THR A 295 19.53 -4.62 12.76
CA THR A 295 20.50 -4.93 11.70
C THR A 295 19.86 -5.76 10.58
N PHE A 296 20.49 -5.79 9.42
CA PHE A 296 20.01 -6.58 8.29
C PHE A 296 20.12 -8.09 8.55
N ASP A 297 20.99 -8.47 9.50
CA ASP A 297 21.18 -9.85 9.93
C ASP A 297 19.91 -10.53 10.40
N TYR A 298 18.94 -9.79 10.96
CA TYR A 298 17.64 -10.37 11.32
C TYR A 298 16.87 -10.81 10.07
N GLY A 299 16.85 -9.98 9.01
CA GLY A 299 16.26 -10.34 7.73
C GLY A 299 16.96 -11.55 7.10
N LYS A 300 18.30 -11.54 7.09
CA LYS A 300 19.15 -12.67 6.68
C LYS A 300 18.82 -13.94 7.46
N TYR A 301 18.71 -13.85 8.78
CA TYR A 301 18.40 -14.97 9.66
C TYR A 301 17.06 -15.59 9.28
N ILE A 302 16.01 -14.78 9.17
CA ILE A 302 14.67 -15.23 8.78
C ILE A 302 14.69 -15.91 7.40
N VAL A 303 15.37 -15.31 6.42
CA VAL A 303 15.54 -15.92 5.08
C VAL A 303 16.23 -17.29 5.21
N SER A 304 17.36 -17.35 5.92
CA SER A 304 18.14 -18.58 6.05
C SER A 304 17.47 -19.68 6.88
N ARG A 305 16.60 -19.31 7.82
CA ARG A 305 15.93 -20.23 8.74
C ARG A 305 14.65 -20.82 8.16
N PHE A 306 13.87 -20.01 7.44
CA PHE A 306 12.51 -20.37 7.02
C PHE A 306 12.36 -20.63 5.53
N PHE A 307 13.38 -20.35 4.73
CA PHE A 307 13.36 -20.54 3.28
C PHE A 307 14.48 -21.48 2.86
N PRO A 308 14.20 -22.50 2.01
CA PRO A 308 15.20 -23.48 1.63
C PRO A 308 16.43 -22.87 0.92
N PRO A 309 17.62 -23.47 1.04
CA PRO A 309 18.76 -23.15 0.19
C PRO A 309 18.41 -23.28 -1.30
N ASN A 310 19.00 -22.44 -2.16
CA ASN A 310 18.64 -22.26 -3.58
C ASN A 310 17.29 -21.58 -3.86
N SER A 311 16.66 -20.96 -2.85
CA SER A 311 15.52 -20.06 -3.09
C SER A 311 15.99 -18.79 -3.82
N PHE A 312 15.10 -18.22 -4.64
CA PHE A 312 15.35 -16.96 -5.33
C PHE A 312 14.90 -15.78 -4.44
N VAL A 313 15.82 -14.94 -4.00
CA VAL A 313 15.54 -13.80 -3.14
C VAL A 313 15.51 -12.53 -3.99
N ILE A 314 14.36 -11.86 -4.00
CA ILE A 314 14.21 -10.52 -4.56
C ILE A 314 14.28 -9.53 -3.39
N LEU A 315 15.44 -8.92 -3.21
CA LEU A 315 15.68 -7.88 -2.21
C LEU A 315 15.26 -6.52 -2.76
N ILE A 316 14.30 -5.87 -2.13
CA ILE A 316 13.91 -4.48 -2.43
C ILE A 316 14.46 -3.62 -1.29
N SER A 317 15.52 -2.87 -1.54
CA SER A 317 16.14 -1.99 -0.55
C SER A 317 16.80 -0.79 -1.21
N PRO A 318 16.60 0.45 -0.69
CA PRO A 318 17.33 1.63 -1.18
C PRO A 318 18.85 1.57 -0.88
N LEU A 319 19.31 0.54 -0.15
CA LEU A 319 20.71 0.33 0.24
C LEU A 319 21.26 1.47 1.12
N LEU A 320 20.44 1.98 2.04
CA LEU A 320 20.83 3.10 2.92
C LEU A 320 21.78 2.71 4.06
N SER A 321 22.02 1.41 4.29
CA SER A 321 22.93 0.94 5.33
C SER A 321 23.90 -0.11 4.82
N TRP A 322 25.14 -0.08 5.30
CA TRP A 322 26.24 -0.92 4.81
C TRP A 322 26.16 -2.38 5.24
N ASP A 323 25.50 -2.67 6.36
CA ASP A 323 25.27 -4.03 6.89
C ASP A 323 24.55 -4.99 5.92
N ILE A 324 23.90 -4.44 4.89
CA ILE A 324 23.22 -5.20 3.84
C ILE A 324 24.23 -5.95 2.96
N ASP A 325 25.40 -5.35 2.71
CA ASP A 325 26.36 -5.88 1.73
C ASP A 325 26.92 -7.22 2.19
N ASP A 326 27.34 -7.31 3.46
CA ASP A 326 27.85 -8.54 4.08
C ASP A 326 26.78 -9.63 4.13
N ALA A 327 25.55 -9.25 4.48
CA ALA A 327 24.44 -10.18 4.52
C ALA A 327 24.06 -10.75 3.15
N ILE A 328 24.15 -9.95 2.07
CA ILE A 328 23.98 -10.44 0.69
C ILE A 328 25.05 -11.49 0.38
N ILE A 329 26.31 -11.20 0.68
CA ILE A 329 27.43 -12.12 0.42
C ILE A 329 27.23 -13.46 1.16
N GLU A 330 26.84 -13.41 2.42
CA GLU A 330 26.56 -14.62 3.21
C GLU A 330 25.38 -15.44 2.66
N LEU A 331 24.30 -14.79 2.21
CA LEU A 331 23.18 -15.49 1.59
C LEU A 331 23.60 -16.13 0.25
N LEU A 332 24.41 -15.43 -0.56
CA LEU A 332 24.97 -16.03 -1.78
C LEU A 332 25.84 -17.26 -1.46
N ALA A 333 26.68 -17.18 -0.41
CA ALA A 333 27.52 -18.29 0.04
C ALA A 333 26.67 -19.50 0.52
N LYS A 334 25.50 -19.25 1.11
CA LYS A 334 24.51 -20.30 1.46
C LYS A 334 23.73 -20.86 0.27
N GLY A 335 24.03 -20.40 -0.95
CA GLY A 335 23.45 -20.91 -2.19
C GLY A 335 22.14 -20.24 -2.63
N TYR A 336 21.74 -19.13 -2.00
CA TYR A 336 20.60 -18.34 -2.49
C TYR A 336 20.97 -17.61 -3.78
N ASP A 337 19.98 -17.42 -4.66
CA ASP A 337 20.13 -16.57 -5.84
C ASP A 337 19.46 -15.23 -5.56
N ILE A 338 20.17 -14.10 -5.73
CA ILE A 338 19.71 -12.80 -5.27
C ILE A 338 19.57 -11.82 -6.42
N LEU A 339 18.40 -11.19 -6.49
CA LEU A 339 18.12 -9.99 -7.27
C LEU A 339 17.90 -8.82 -6.32
N VAL A 340 18.78 -7.83 -6.37
CA VAL A 340 18.63 -6.57 -5.63
C VAL A 340 17.93 -5.56 -6.53
N ILE A 341 16.80 -5.02 -6.09
CA ILE A 341 16.11 -3.89 -6.69
C ILE A 341 16.29 -2.71 -5.76
N SER A 342 17.08 -1.74 -6.18
CA SER A 342 17.43 -0.59 -5.37
C SER A 342 16.74 0.68 -5.88
N PRO A 343 15.63 1.11 -5.25
CA PRO A 343 14.98 2.36 -5.60
C PRO A 343 15.85 3.56 -5.21
N THR A 344 15.88 4.56 -6.08
CA THR A 344 16.59 5.82 -5.88
C THR A 344 15.73 7.02 -6.28
N LEU A 345 15.97 8.13 -5.59
CA LEU A 345 15.38 9.45 -5.84
C LEU A 345 16.43 10.49 -6.17
N ILE A 346 17.70 10.09 -6.31
CA ILE A 346 18.79 11.01 -6.62
C ILE A 346 18.48 11.64 -7.99
N GLY A 347 17.93 12.85 -7.95
CA GLY A 347 17.59 13.63 -9.13
C GLY A 347 18.82 14.29 -9.73
N GLU A 348 18.65 14.92 -10.89
CA GLU A 348 19.68 15.69 -11.60
C GLU A 348 19.99 17.05 -10.94
N LYS A 349 19.88 17.16 -9.60
CA LYS A 349 20.28 18.39 -8.91
C LYS A 349 21.80 18.52 -8.99
N ASP A 350 22.27 19.58 -9.60
CA ASP A 350 23.68 19.82 -9.90
C ASP A 350 24.47 20.38 -8.69
N ASP A 351 24.14 19.91 -7.48
CA ASP A 351 24.84 20.25 -6.24
C ASP A 351 25.94 19.23 -5.90
N ILE A 352 27.01 19.68 -5.24
CA ILE A 352 28.17 18.86 -4.87
C ILE A 352 27.74 17.68 -3.99
N ALA A 353 26.84 17.89 -3.03
CA ALA A 353 26.36 16.82 -2.17
C ALA A 353 25.66 15.71 -2.98
N SER A 354 24.81 16.09 -3.95
CA SER A 354 24.14 15.15 -4.86
C SER A 354 25.13 14.38 -5.73
N LYS A 355 26.20 15.04 -6.22
CA LYS A 355 27.28 14.38 -6.98
C LYS A 355 28.02 13.34 -6.15
N ILE A 356 28.41 13.69 -4.92
CA ILE A 356 29.09 12.77 -3.99
C ILE A 356 28.21 11.54 -3.71
N LEU A 357 26.93 11.76 -3.34
CA LEU A 357 26.00 10.67 -3.05
C LEU A 357 25.76 9.76 -4.27
N ARG A 358 25.70 10.34 -5.47
CA ARG A 358 25.59 9.57 -6.72
C ARG A 358 26.82 8.72 -6.95
N THR A 359 28.02 9.29 -6.82
CA THR A 359 29.29 8.55 -6.99
C THR A 359 29.43 7.43 -5.97
N GLU A 360 29.16 7.70 -4.69
CA GLU A 360 29.21 6.70 -3.62
C GLU A 360 28.25 5.53 -3.90
N ARG A 361 27.02 5.84 -4.32
CA ARG A 361 26.04 4.85 -4.75
C ARG A 361 26.52 4.04 -5.95
N GLU A 362 27.04 4.69 -6.99
CA GLU A 362 27.54 4.01 -8.19
C GLU A 362 28.68 3.04 -7.86
N VAL A 363 29.63 3.44 -7.01
CA VAL A 363 30.72 2.58 -6.52
C VAL A 363 30.16 1.37 -5.77
N ARG A 364 29.22 1.60 -4.86
CA ARG A 364 28.60 0.52 -4.08
C ARG A 364 27.82 -0.47 -4.96
N LEU A 365 27.01 0.03 -5.88
CA LEU A 365 26.25 -0.81 -6.82
C LEU A 365 27.19 -1.61 -7.73
N ARG A 366 28.31 -1.02 -8.17
CA ARG A 366 29.34 -1.73 -8.95
C ARG A 366 29.93 -2.90 -8.16
N ARG A 367 30.21 -2.71 -6.86
CA ARG A 367 30.68 -3.77 -5.97
C ARG A 367 29.65 -4.89 -5.84
N LEU A 368 28.39 -4.56 -5.59
CA LEU A 368 27.32 -5.55 -5.45
C LEU A 368 27.04 -6.34 -6.74
N ARG A 369 27.22 -5.71 -7.91
CA ARG A 369 27.07 -6.36 -9.23
C ARG A 369 28.11 -7.45 -9.49
N MET A 370 29.23 -7.45 -8.77
CA MET A 370 30.24 -8.53 -8.88
C MET A 370 29.70 -9.87 -8.35
N TYR A 371 28.77 -9.84 -7.40
CA TYR A 371 28.28 -11.03 -6.70
C TYR A 371 26.80 -11.33 -6.96
N SER A 372 25.99 -10.29 -7.21
CA SER A 372 24.54 -10.38 -7.35
C SER A 372 24.02 -9.64 -8.57
N ARG A 373 22.76 -9.90 -8.96
CA ARG A 373 22.08 -9.08 -9.98
C ARG A 373 21.51 -7.85 -9.29
N VAL A 374 21.88 -6.66 -9.75
CA VAL A 374 21.45 -5.40 -9.14
C VAL A 374 20.78 -4.51 -10.16
N VAL A 375 19.54 -4.13 -9.87
CA VAL A 375 18.73 -3.15 -10.59
C VAL A 375 18.81 -1.84 -9.83
N ASP A 376 19.41 -0.83 -10.44
CA ASP A 376 19.29 0.53 -9.94
C ASP A 376 18.05 1.18 -10.56
N TRP A 377 17.07 1.52 -9.73
CA TRP A 377 15.76 1.95 -10.18
C TRP A 377 15.47 3.38 -9.75
N ASN A 378 15.55 4.33 -10.70
CA ASN A 378 14.96 5.65 -10.47
C ASN A 378 13.43 5.54 -10.46
N ILE A 379 12.82 5.89 -9.32
CA ILE A 379 11.39 5.71 -9.07
C ILE A 379 10.48 6.64 -9.89
N GLU A 380 11.06 7.62 -10.61
CA GLU A 380 10.34 8.44 -11.60
C GLU A 380 9.88 7.61 -12.81
N TYR A 381 10.59 6.51 -13.10
CA TYR A 381 10.23 5.58 -14.16
C TYR A 381 9.52 4.36 -13.60
N SER A 382 8.62 3.78 -14.39
CA SER A 382 7.91 2.55 -14.00
C SER A 382 8.87 1.37 -13.83
N LEU A 383 8.64 0.55 -12.80
CA LEU A 383 9.49 -0.62 -12.51
C LEU A 383 9.48 -1.61 -13.69
N THR A 384 8.33 -1.77 -14.34
CA THR A 384 8.16 -2.64 -15.51
C THR A 384 9.07 -2.25 -16.68
N SER A 385 9.30 -0.96 -16.92
CA SER A 385 10.19 -0.50 -17.99
C SER A 385 11.63 -0.94 -17.75
N ILE A 386 12.13 -0.80 -16.52
CA ILE A 386 13.52 -1.14 -16.19
C ILE A 386 13.74 -2.66 -16.24
N LEU A 387 12.82 -3.43 -15.67
CA LEU A 387 12.93 -4.90 -15.67
C LEU A 387 12.84 -5.53 -17.07
N LYS A 388 12.28 -4.82 -18.07
CA LYS A 388 12.27 -5.27 -19.48
C LYS A 388 13.61 -5.10 -20.19
N VAL A 389 14.33 -4.02 -19.87
CA VAL A 389 15.59 -3.64 -20.53
C VAL A 389 16.73 -4.55 -20.08
N MET A 390 16.69 -5.05 -18.84
CA MET A 390 17.68 -5.98 -18.32
C MET A 390 17.72 -7.27 -19.15
N LYS A 391 18.91 -7.57 -19.70
CA LYS A 391 19.23 -8.82 -20.40
C LYS A 391 19.83 -9.83 -19.43
#